data_AF-A0A1W1BU09-F1
#
_entry.id   AF-A0A1W1BU09-F1
#
_cell.length_a   1.000
_cell.length_b   1.000
_cell.length_c   1.000
_cell.angle_alpha   90.00
_cell.angle_beta   90.00
_cell.angle_gamma   90.00
#
_symmetry.space_group_name_H-M   'P 1'
#
loop_
_entity.id
_entity.type
_entity.pdbx_description
1 polymer ?
#
loop_
_entity_poly.entity_id
_entity_poly.type
_entity_poly.pdbx_seq_one_letter_code
_entity_poly.pdbx_strand_id
1 'polypeptide(L)'
;MAVVLLIWLTFDTMGQITMGSDADLKNGITKRVPAPTVINYHIDYKMDQRRGHEVPVIGKKELFFGKEWSAKEAAELLHLGKLTEQAKNCMNCHTLLGNGAYYAPDLTKAWLDPRWNDGTMEGITGKDTKEEAMAEFLMHPSQYPTHARMMPDLKITKDEAIALVAFLKHMSAIDTNGFPRNFSQSAKRLEGGTNAH
;
A
#
# COMPACT_ATOMS: atom_id res chain seq x y z
N MET A 1 38.00 -12.73 -6.21
CA MET A 1 37.45 -11.39 -6.47
C MET A 1 35.91 -11.38 -6.52
N ALA A 2 35.24 -12.33 -7.18
CA ALA A 2 33.78 -12.40 -7.21
C ALA A 2 33.10 -12.51 -5.82
N VAL A 3 33.67 -13.28 -4.89
CA VAL A 3 33.12 -13.44 -3.53
C VAL A 3 33.07 -12.11 -2.75
N VAL A 4 34.12 -11.28 -2.85
CA VAL A 4 34.17 -9.98 -2.16
C VAL A 4 33.13 -9.02 -2.73
N LEU A 5 32.92 -9.02 -4.04
CA LEU A 5 31.88 -8.23 -4.69
C LEU A 5 30.48 -8.65 -4.22
N LEU A 6 30.20 -9.96 -4.15
CA LEU A 6 28.90 -10.47 -3.70
C LEU A 6 28.62 -10.11 -2.23
N ILE A 7 29.64 -10.19 -1.38
CA ILE A 7 29.52 -9.78 0.03
C ILE A 7 29.18 -8.29 0.10
N TRP A 8 29.87 -7.43 -0.66
CA TRP A 8 29.59 -6.00 -0.69
C TRP A 8 28.18 -5.68 -1.20
N LEU A 9 27.76 -6.30 -2.31
CA LEU A 9 26.40 -6.15 -2.84
C LEU A 9 25.32 -6.61 -1.86
N THR A 10 25.62 -7.64 -1.05
CA THR A 10 24.72 -8.10 0.00
C THR A 10 24.51 -7.02 1.05
N PHE A 11 25.58 -6.40 1.55
CA PHE A 11 25.47 -5.31 2.53
C PHE A 11 24.80 -4.06 1.97
N ASP A 12 25.09 -3.69 0.72
CA ASP A 12 24.40 -2.59 0.05
C ASP A 12 22.89 -2.88 -0.06
N THR A 13 22.53 -4.07 -0.56
CA THR A 13 21.13 -4.50 -0.69
C THR A 13 20.43 -4.52 0.66
N MET A 14 21.06 -5.05 1.71
CA MET A 14 20.53 -5.03 3.07
C MET A 14 20.21 -3.60 3.53
N GLY A 15 21.09 -2.64 3.26
CA GLY A 15 20.84 -1.23 3.55
C GLY A 15 19.62 -0.66 2.82
N GLN A 16 19.38 -1.07 1.58
CA GLN A 16 18.24 -0.62 0.77
C GLN A 16 16.90 -1.23 1.19
N ILE A 17 16.89 -2.47 1.71
CA ILE A 17 15.66 -3.19 2.07
C ILE A 17 15.32 -3.12 3.57
N THR A 18 16.25 -2.63 4.40
CA THR A 18 16.01 -2.46 5.84
C THR A 18 15.01 -1.33 6.07
N MET A 19 14.01 -1.60 6.93
CA MET A 19 13.04 -0.59 7.35
C MET A 19 13.74 0.60 8.05
N GLY A 20 13.24 1.80 7.76
CA GLY A 20 13.59 3.01 8.48
C GLY A 20 13.07 3.02 9.90
N SER A 21 13.45 4.07 10.62
CA SER A 21 13.07 4.35 12.00
C SER A 21 12.16 5.56 12.09
N ASP A 22 11.43 5.69 13.20
CA ASP A 22 10.61 6.87 13.48
C ASP A 22 11.44 8.16 13.53
N ALA A 23 12.71 8.05 13.91
CA ALA A 23 13.64 9.18 13.89
C ALA A 23 13.91 9.65 12.46
N ASP A 24 14.00 8.73 11.50
CA ASP A 24 14.14 9.08 10.08
C ASP A 24 12.93 9.90 9.62
N LEU A 25 11.70 9.42 9.90
CA LEU A 25 10.46 10.12 9.53
C LEU A 25 10.36 11.51 10.18
N LYS A 26 10.67 11.63 11.48
CA LYS A 26 10.65 12.92 12.21
C LYS A 26 11.65 13.93 11.65
N ASN A 27 12.78 13.45 11.13
CA ASN A 27 13.81 14.28 10.53
C ASN A 27 13.57 14.55 9.03
N GLY A 28 12.42 14.12 8.47
CA GLY A 28 12.11 14.26 7.06
C GLY A 28 12.95 13.35 6.15
N ILE A 29 13.56 12.31 6.71
CA ILE A 29 14.35 11.32 5.97
C ILE A 29 13.43 10.16 5.58
N THR A 30 13.11 10.05 4.29
CA THR A 30 12.34 8.93 3.76
C THR A 30 13.30 7.87 3.23
N LYS A 31 13.54 6.82 4.03
CA LYS A 31 14.22 5.60 3.52
C LYS A 31 13.34 4.89 2.50
N ARG A 32 13.95 4.01 1.69
CA ARG A 32 13.22 3.24 0.67
C ARG A 32 12.06 2.44 1.27
N VAL A 33 12.31 1.78 2.39
CA VAL A 33 11.26 1.17 3.20
C VAL A 33 11.10 2.02 4.45
N PRO A 34 10.01 2.79 4.60
CA PRO A 34 9.82 3.66 5.75
C PRO A 34 9.51 2.86 7.03
N ALA A 35 9.60 3.54 8.17
CA ALA A 35 9.23 2.95 9.46
C ALA A 35 7.74 2.58 9.51
N PRO A 36 7.33 1.61 10.35
CA PRO A 36 5.92 1.23 10.48
C PRO A 36 4.98 2.38 10.80
N THR A 37 5.44 3.39 11.56
CA THR A 37 4.63 4.56 11.92
C THR A 37 4.30 5.48 10.75
N VAL A 38 4.79 5.20 9.53
CA VAL A 38 4.39 5.94 8.32
C VAL A 38 2.87 5.91 8.10
N ILE A 39 2.16 4.92 8.65
CA ILE A 39 0.69 4.84 8.61
C ILE A 39 0.01 6.04 9.31
N ASN A 40 0.71 6.72 10.21
CA ASN A 40 0.26 7.94 10.89
C ASN A 40 0.52 9.23 10.09
N TYR A 41 0.89 9.11 8.81
CA TYR A 41 1.18 10.22 7.94
C TYR A 41 0.37 10.10 6.66
N HIS A 42 0.06 11.26 6.09
CA HIS A 42 -0.46 11.34 4.75
C HIS A 42 0.56 10.82 3.75
N ILE A 43 0.14 9.96 2.83
CA ILE A 43 1.00 9.38 1.81
C ILE A 43 0.48 9.83 0.45
N ASP A 44 1.39 10.33 -0.37
CA ASP A 44 1.13 10.75 -1.74
C ASP A 44 2.19 10.14 -2.68
N TYR A 45 2.00 10.23 -3.99
CA TYR A 45 2.92 9.71 -5.00
C TYR A 45 3.04 10.70 -6.15
N LYS A 46 4.19 11.37 -6.24
CA LYS A 46 4.39 12.53 -7.13
C LYS A 46 5.59 12.36 -8.03
N MET A 47 5.51 12.93 -9.22
CA MET A 47 6.64 13.00 -10.14
C MET A 47 7.79 13.80 -9.53
N ASP A 48 8.95 13.14 -9.36
CA ASP A 48 10.21 13.78 -9.02
C ASP A 48 10.97 14.10 -10.32
N GLN A 49 11.13 15.39 -10.62
CA GLN A 49 11.78 15.85 -11.85
C GLN A 49 13.26 15.45 -11.93
N ARG A 50 13.94 15.34 -10.78
CA ARG A 50 15.35 14.93 -10.71
C ARG A 50 15.50 13.43 -10.97
N ARG A 51 14.56 12.62 -10.47
CA ARG A 51 14.58 11.16 -10.63
C ARG A 51 13.92 10.70 -11.93
N GLY A 52 13.06 11.51 -12.53
CA GLY A 52 12.37 11.19 -13.80
C GLY A 52 11.25 10.17 -13.64
N HIS A 53 10.76 9.97 -12.42
CA HIS A 53 9.66 9.05 -12.11
C HIS A 53 8.93 9.48 -10.84
N GLU A 54 7.78 8.86 -10.59
CA GLU A 54 6.98 9.13 -9.39
C GLU A 54 7.59 8.48 -8.14
N VAL A 55 7.55 9.20 -7.02
CA VAL A 55 8.14 8.79 -5.74
C VAL A 55 7.14 9.03 -4.61
N PRO A 56 7.17 8.21 -3.54
CA PRO A 56 6.32 8.43 -2.39
C PRO A 56 6.70 9.76 -1.70
N VAL A 57 5.69 10.52 -1.31
CA VAL A 57 5.83 11.75 -0.54
C VAL A 57 5.11 11.56 0.78
N ILE A 58 5.86 11.65 1.87
CA ILE A 58 5.32 11.56 3.24
C ILE A 58 4.94 12.98 3.68
N GLY A 59 3.65 13.20 3.87
CA GLY A 59 3.05 14.49 4.22
C GLY A 59 2.94 14.72 5.72
N LYS A 60 1.92 15.50 6.09
CA LYS A 60 1.60 15.80 7.49
C LYS A 60 1.10 14.56 8.23
N LYS A 61 1.16 14.61 9.57
CA LYS A 61 0.52 13.60 10.41
C LYS A 61 -0.99 13.56 10.15
N GLU A 62 -1.53 12.35 10.14
CA GLU A 62 -2.96 12.07 10.08
C GLU A 62 -3.29 10.88 10.98
N LEU A 63 -4.51 10.86 11.51
CA LEU A 63 -4.99 9.71 12.29
C LEU A 63 -5.26 8.54 11.34
N PHE A 64 -5.02 7.33 11.81
CA PHE A 64 -5.30 6.10 11.08
C PHE A 64 -6.26 5.27 11.92
N PHE A 65 -7.46 4.99 11.40
CA PHE A 65 -8.57 4.44 12.20
C PHE A 65 -8.82 5.23 13.50
N GLY A 66 -8.85 6.56 13.40
CA GLY A 66 -9.22 7.46 14.50
C GLY A 66 -8.16 7.66 15.59
N LYS A 67 -6.97 7.04 15.49
CA LYS A 67 -5.88 7.23 16.46
C LYS A 67 -4.50 7.35 15.80
N GLU A 68 -3.54 7.87 16.55
CA GLU A 68 -2.12 7.73 16.23
C GLU A 68 -1.62 6.41 16.83
N TRP A 69 -0.92 5.61 16.03
CA TRP A 69 -0.39 4.30 16.44
C TRP A 69 1.05 4.43 16.93
N SER A 70 1.38 3.84 18.07
CA SER A 70 2.77 3.78 18.53
C SER A 70 3.63 2.92 17.59
N ALA A 71 4.96 3.05 17.67
CA ALA A 71 5.90 2.26 16.87
C ALA A 71 5.67 0.75 17.00
N LYS A 72 5.39 0.29 18.23
CA LYS A 72 5.13 -1.13 18.51
C LYS A 72 3.81 -1.57 17.90
N GLU A 73 2.72 -0.85 18.15
CA GLU A 73 1.41 -1.23 17.63
C GLU A 73 1.38 -1.17 16.10
N ALA A 74 2.02 -0.16 15.49
CA ALA A 74 2.13 -0.08 14.03
C ALA A 74 2.92 -1.26 13.45
N ALA A 75 4.04 -1.65 14.08
CA ALA A 75 4.81 -2.81 13.64
C ALA A 75 4.01 -4.13 13.75
N GLU A 76 3.29 -4.32 14.86
CA GLU A 76 2.40 -5.48 15.06
C GLU A 76 1.27 -5.49 14.02
N LEU A 77 0.71 -4.33 13.71
CA LEU A 77 -0.36 -4.19 12.72
C LEU A 77 0.13 -4.51 11.30
N LEU A 78 1.30 -4.02 10.89
CA LEU A 78 1.90 -4.37 9.61
C LEU A 78 2.27 -5.85 9.52
N HIS A 79 2.74 -6.42 10.63
CA HIS A 79 3.06 -7.85 10.70
C HIS A 79 1.81 -8.70 10.50
N LEU A 80 0.72 -8.40 11.20
CA LEU A 80 -0.56 -9.08 11.03
C LEU A 80 -1.08 -8.91 9.59
N GLY A 81 -1.05 -7.70 9.04
CA GLY A 81 -1.53 -7.44 7.68
C GLY A 81 -0.78 -8.24 6.63
N LYS A 82 0.55 -8.33 6.77
CA LYS A 82 1.37 -9.18 5.90
C LYS A 82 1.04 -10.67 6.07
N LEU A 83 0.87 -11.16 7.30
CA LEU A 83 0.48 -12.56 7.53
C LEU A 83 -0.90 -12.88 6.96
N THR A 84 -1.86 -11.96 7.09
CA THR A 84 -3.19 -12.11 6.51
C THR A 84 -3.12 -12.14 4.99
N GLU A 85 -2.37 -11.24 4.35
CA GLU A 85 -2.16 -11.23 2.89
C GLU A 85 -1.68 -12.60 2.40
N GLN A 86 -0.68 -13.16 3.08
CA GLN A 86 -0.13 -14.47 2.79
C GLN A 86 -1.12 -15.61 3.06
N ALA A 87 -1.78 -15.60 4.22
CA ALA A 87 -2.71 -16.67 4.63
C ALA A 87 -3.97 -16.71 3.77
N LYS A 88 -4.42 -15.55 3.27
CA LYS A 88 -5.59 -15.42 2.37
C LYS A 88 -5.20 -15.49 0.89
N ASN A 89 -3.92 -15.73 0.59
CA ASN A 89 -3.37 -15.99 -0.74
C ASN A 89 -3.65 -14.86 -1.76
N CYS A 90 -3.54 -13.60 -1.33
CA CYS A 90 -3.88 -12.44 -2.16
C CYS A 90 -3.05 -12.39 -3.45
N MET A 91 -1.76 -12.73 -3.38
CA MET A 91 -0.85 -12.81 -4.54
C MET A 91 -1.26 -13.83 -5.61
N ASN A 92 -2.18 -14.77 -5.36
CA ASN A 92 -2.67 -15.69 -6.37
C ASN A 92 -3.72 -15.08 -7.31
N CYS A 93 -4.18 -13.87 -7.01
CA CYS A 93 -4.98 -13.04 -7.92
C CYS A 93 -4.31 -11.72 -8.27
N HIS A 94 -3.62 -11.11 -7.30
CA HIS A 94 -3.02 -9.79 -7.42
C HIS A 94 -1.51 -9.84 -7.58
N THR A 95 -0.92 -8.73 -8.03
CA THR A 95 0.51 -8.50 -7.88
C THR A 95 0.81 -7.56 -6.71
N LEU A 96 1.90 -7.83 -5.99
CA LEU A 96 2.52 -6.93 -5.02
C LEU A 96 3.97 -6.69 -5.46
N LEU A 97 4.35 -5.43 -5.61
CA LEU A 97 5.63 -5.04 -6.25
C LEU A 97 5.80 -5.66 -7.63
N GLY A 98 4.72 -5.87 -8.38
CA GLY A 98 4.73 -6.55 -9.68
C GLY A 98 4.94 -8.08 -9.63
N ASN A 99 4.95 -8.70 -8.44
CA ASN A 99 5.08 -10.14 -8.27
C ASN A 99 3.73 -10.73 -7.83
N GLY A 100 3.32 -11.85 -8.44
CA GLY A 100 2.05 -12.52 -8.13
C GLY A 100 1.33 -12.95 -9.40
N ALA A 101 0.00 -12.94 -9.35
CA ALA A 101 -0.86 -13.27 -10.49
C ALA A 101 -1.47 -12.02 -11.12
N TYR A 102 -1.97 -12.17 -12.36
CA TYR A 102 -2.47 -11.07 -13.19
C TYR A 102 -3.99 -11.09 -13.35
N TYR A 103 -4.71 -11.72 -12.42
CA TYR A 103 -6.17 -11.81 -12.46
C TYR A 103 -6.83 -10.50 -12.00
N ALA A 104 -6.23 -9.82 -11.04
CA ALA A 104 -6.75 -8.61 -10.41
C ALA A 104 -5.67 -7.49 -10.36
N PRO A 105 -6.05 -6.24 -10.04
CA PRO A 105 -5.12 -5.10 -10.07
C PRO A 105 -3.92 -5.25 -9.13
N ASP A 106 -2.82 -4.56 -9.46
CA ASP A 106 -1.62 -4.48 -8.62
C ASP A 106 -1.91 -3.72 -7.32
N LEU A 107 -1.49 -4.29 -6.19
CA LEU A 107 -1.77 -3.76 -4.85
C LEU A 107 -0.65 -2.87 -4.29
N THR A 108 0.44 -2.65 -5.04
CA THR A 108 1.62 -1.90 -4.55
C THR A 108 1.28 -0.49 -4.10
N LYS A 109 0.37 0.16 -4.82
CA LYS A 109 -0.13 1.52 -4.53
C LYS A 109 -1.63 1.52 -4.27
N ALA A 110 -2.20 0.41 -3.79
CA ALA A 110 -3.65 0.27 -3.58
C ALA A 110 -4.23 1.31 -2.63
N TRP A 111 -3.47 1.72 -1.60
CA TRP A 111 -3.90 2.82 -0.73
C TRP A 111 -4.10 4.11 -1.50
N LEU A 112 -3.39 4.35 -2.59
CA LEU A 112 -3.46 5.58 -3.37
C LEU A 112 -4.42 5.51 -4.55
N ASP A 113 -5.16 4.40 -4.71
CA ASP A 113 -6.14 4.27 -5.79
C ASP A 113 -7.21 5.38 -5.69
N PRO A 114 -7.48 6.13 -6.77
CA PRO A 114 -8.44 7.23 -6.76
C PRO A 114 -9.84 6.86 -6.30
N ARG A 115 -10.25 5.60 -6.45
CA ARG A 115 -11.56 5.12 -5.99
C ARG A 115 -11.75 5.31 -4.48
N TRP A 116 -10.67 5.40 -3.72
CA TRP A 116 -10.70 5.66 -2.29
C TRP A 116 -10.56 7.13 -1.92
N ASN A 117 -10.34 8.03 -2.88
CA ASN A 117 -10.00 9.44 -2.61
C ASN A 117 -11.13 10.41 -2.98
N ASP A 118 -12.09 9.99 -3.80
CA ASP A 118 -13.20 10.82 -4.25
C ASP A 118 -14.48 10.66 -3.39
N GLY A 119 -14.44 9.83 -2.34
CA GLY A 119 -15.57 9.53 -1.48
C GLY A 119 -16.54 8.47 -2.04
N THR A 120 -16.27 7.94 -3.24
CA THR A 120 -17.16 6.97 -3.90
C THR A 120 -17.24 5.68 -3.10
N MET A 121 -16.11 5.13 -2.67
CA MET A 121 -16.09 3.87 -1.92
C MET A 121 -16.62 4.04 -0.49
N GLU A 122 -16.41 5.18 0.15
CA GLU A 122 -17.04 5.58 1.42
C GLU A 122 -18.57 5.55 1.29
N GLY A 123 -19.12 6.17 0.24
CA GLY A 123 -20.55 6.13 -0.06
C GLY A 123 -21.09 4.73 -0.36
N ILE A 124 -20.35 3.92 -1.13
CA ILE A 124 -20.74 2.55 -1.47
C ILE A 124 -20.75 1.63 -0.24
N THR A 125 -19.75 1.77 0.63
CA THR A 125 -19.59 0.94 1.84
C THR A 125 -20.35 1.49 3.05
N GLY A 126 -20.86 2.72 2.97
CA GLY A 126 -21.54 3.39 4.08
C GLY A 126 -20.60 3.73 5.24
N LYS A 127 -19.33 4.00 4.96
CA LYS A 127 -18.30 4.36 5.96
C LYS A 127 -17.90 5.82 5.82
N ASP A 128 -17.47 6.43 6.91
CA ASP A 128 -17.12 7.86 6.94
C ASP A 128 -15.67 8.13 6.55
N THR A 129 -14.82 7.11 6.63
CA THR A 129 -13.38 7.22 6.35
C THR A 129 -12.93 6.20 5.32
N LYS A 130 -11.91 6.59 4.56
CA LYS A 130 -11.22 5.73 3.60
C LYS A 130 -10.73 4.43 4.23
N GLU A 131 -10.12 4.49 5.41
CA GLU A 131 -9.61 3.32 6.10
C GLU A 131 -10.72 2.31 6.40
N GLU A 132 -11.86 2.80 6.88
CA GLU A 132 -13.02 1.96 7.20
C GLU A 132 -13.69 1.43 5.95
N ALA A 133 -13.80 2.22 4.88
CA ALA A 133 -14.33 1.79 3.60
C ALA A 133 -13.49 0.66 2.99
N MET A 134 -12.16 0.78 3.02
CA MET A 134 -11.27 -0.28 2.58
C MET A 134 -11.42 -1.54 3.44
N ALA A 135 -11.50 -1.41 4.76
CA ALA A 135 -11.69 -2.56 5.65
C ALA A 135 -13.04 -3.25 5.41
N GLU A 136 -14.12 -2.49 5.21
CA GLU A 136 -15.45 -3.03 4.89
C GLU A 136 -15.44 -3.79 3.56
N PHE A 137 -14.81 -3.22 2.53
CA PHE A 137 -14.65 -3.89 1.23
C PHE A 137 -13.90 -5.22 1.38
N LEU A 138 -12.81 -5.26 2.16
CA LEU A 138 -12.03 -6.48 2.37
C LEU A 138 -12.82 -7.57 3.11
N MET A 139 -13.68 -7.19 4.05
CA MET A 139 -14.56 -8.14 4.77
C MET A 139 -15.71 -8.65 3.89
N HIS A 140 -16.22 -7.82 2.99
CA HIS A 140 -17.43 -8.09 2.21
C HIS A 140 -17.29 -7.81 0.70
N PRO A 141 -16.27 -8.38 0.01
CA PRO A 141 -15.94 -7.98 -1.36
C PRO A 141 -17.06 -8.27 -2.36
N SER A 142 -17.83 -9.34 -2.16
CA SER A 142 -18.94 -9.73 -3.03
C SER A 142 -20.15 -8.79 -2.98
N GLN A 143 -20.26 -7.95 -1.94
CA GLN A 143 -21.35 -6.97 -1.81
C GLN A 143 -21.10 -5.72 -2.65
N TYR A 144 -19.85 -5.54 -3.11
CA TYR A 144 -19.41 -4.37 -3.88
C TYR A 144 -18.79 -4.79 -5.22
N PRO A 145 -19.54 -5.47 -6.12
CA PRO A 145 -19.02 -5.90 -7.40
C PRO A 145 -18.71 -4.67 -8.26
N THR A 146 -17.44 -4.35 -8.40
CA THR A 146 -16.98 -3.22 -9.21
C THR A 146 -16.61 -3.62 -10.63
N HIS A 147 -16.43 -4.93 -10.89
CA HIS A 147 -15.96 -5.49 -12.16
C HIS A 147 -16.55 -6.89 -12.39
N ALA A 148 -16.40 -7.41 -13.63
CA ALA A 148 -16.82 -8.78 -13.98
C ALA A 148 -16.00 -9.86 -13.25
N ARG A 149 -14.76 -9.54 -12.87
CA ARG A 149 -13.90 -10.40 -12.05
C ARG A 149 -14.22 -10.17 -10.58
N MET A 150 -14.44 -11.26 -9.84
CA MET A 150 -14.92 -11.21 -8.46
C MET A 150 -13.82 -11.60 -7.48
N MET A 151 -13.66 -10.80 -6.43
CA MET A 151 -12.89 -11.20 -5.25
C MET A 151 -13.80 -12.08 -4.36
N PRO A 152 -13.36 -13.29 -3.98
CA PRO A 152 -14.16 -14.17 -3.12
C PRO A 152 -14.22 -13.64 -1.69
N ASP A 153 -15.22 -14.09 -0.93
CA ASP A 153 -15.25 -13.87 0.51
C ASP A 153 -14.23 -14.80 1.20
N LEU A 154 -13.12 -14.21 1.64
CA LEU A 154 -11.98 -14.88 2.26
C LEU A 154 -12.14 -15.01 3.80
N LYS A 155 -13.31 -14.67 4.34
CA LYS A 155 -13.59 -14.65 5.79
C LYS A 155 -12.54 -13.86 6.55
N ILE A 156 -12.23 -12.66 6.04
CA ILE A 156 -11.32 -11.71 6.68
C ILE A 156 -12.05 -11.11 7.88
N THR A 157 -11.45 -11.21 9.05
CA THR A 157 -11.98 -10.60 10.27
C THR A 157 -11.73 -9.10 10.29
N LYS A 158 -12.41 -8.36 11.17
CA LYS A 158 -12.20 -6.91 11.31
C LYS A 158 -10.75 -6.55 11.62
N ASP A 159 -10.10 -7.27 12.53
CA ASP A 159 -8.72 -7.00 12.93
C ASP A 159 -7.74 -7.26 11.78
N GLU A 160 -7.95 -8.37 11.05
CA GLU A 160 -7.20 -8.68 9.83
C GLU A 160 -7.41 -7.62 8.74
N ALA A 161 -8.63 -7.11 8.57
CA ALA A 161 -8.94 -6.07 7.58
C ALA A 161 -8.23 -4.75 7.91
N ILE A 162 -8.29 -4.29 9.16
CA ILE A 162 -7.56 -3.10 9.64
C ILE A 162 -6.05 -3.28 9.40
N ALA A 163 -5.53 -4.46 9.71
CA ALA A 163 -4.13 -4.79 9.52
C ALA A 163 -3.71 -4.81 8.04
N LEU A 164 -4.55 -5.38 7.16
CA LEU A 164 -4.35 -5.35 5.71
C LEU A 164 -4.32 -3.92 5.17
N VAL A 165 -5.25 -3.07 5.59
CA VAL A 165 -5.26 -1.65 5.17
C VAL A 165 -3.97 -0.95 5.63
N ALA A 166 -3.50 -1.23 6.85
CA ALA A 166 -2.23 -0.69 7.35
C ALA A 166 -1.04 -1.15 6.50
N PHE A 167 -1.01 -2.44 6.15
CA PHE A 167 -0.02 -3.03 5.27
C PHE A 167 -0.03 -2.41 3.88
N LEU A 168 -1.20 -2.24 3.26
CA LEU A 168 -1.35 -1.61 1.94
C LEU A 168 -0.97 -0.12 1.97
N LYS A 169 -1.27 0.57 3.08
CA LYS A 169 -0.84 1.96 3.32
C LYS A 169 0.69 2.05 3.41
N HIS A 170 1.33 1.20 4.20
CA HIS A 170 2.80 1.13 4.30
C HIS A 170 3.46 0.76 2.96
N MET A 171 2.95 -0.25 2.27
CA MET A 171 3.38 -0.65 0.91
C MET A 171 3.36 0.53 -0.07
N SER A 172 2.32 1.37 0.03
CA SER A 172 2.19 2.53 -0.83
C SER A 172 3.22 3.63 -0.54
N ALA A 173 3.79 3.66 0.66
CA ALA A 173 4.88 4.55 1.04
C ALA A 173 6.29 4.02 0.68
N ILE A 174 6.42 2.77 0.24
CA ILE A 174 7.72 2.22 -0.18
C ILE A 174 8.18 2.89 -1.49
N ASP A 175 9.45 3.31 -1.52
CA ASP A 175 10.10 3.79 -2.73
C ASP A 175 10.55 2.62 -3.61
N THR A 176 9.71 2.35 -4.59
CA THR A 176 9.83 1.27 -5.57
C THR A 176 10.54 1.73 -6.86
N ASN A 177 11.28 2.85 -6.81
CA ASN A 177 11.96 3.45 -7.96
C ASN A 177 11.05 3.69 -9.17
N GLY A 178 9.86 4.23 -8.92
CA GLY A 178 8.91 4.60 -9.97
C GLY A 178 7.96 3.50 -10.41
N PHE A 179 7.90 2.37 -9.69
CA PHE A 179 6.90 1.33 -9.93
C PHE A 179 5.64 1.51 -9.05
N PRO A 180 4.43 1.33 -9.58
CA PRO A 180 4.10 1.17 -10.99
C PRO A 180 4.34 2.48 -11.75
N ARG A 181 4.69 2.35 -13.04
CA ARG A 181 4.91 3.50 -13.94
C ARG A 181 3.59 4.23 -14.19
N ASN A 182 3.64 5.56 -14.20
CA ASN A 182 2.52 6.42 -14.56
C ASN A 182 1.26 6.15 -13.71
N PHE A 183 1.43 5.91 -12.42
CA PHE A 183 0.33 5.58 -11.51
C PHE A 183 -0.70 6.70 -11.48
N SER A 184 -0.27 7.95 -11.24
CA SER A 184 -1.18 9.10 -11.18
C SER A 184 -1.87 9.42 -12.52
N GLN A 185 -1.25 9.06 -13.65
CA GLN A 185 -1.85 9.23 -14.98
C GLN A 185 -2.84 8.10 -15.30
N SER A 186 -2.51 6.88 -14.91
CA SER A 186 -3.38 5.70 -15.08
C SER A 186 -4.65 5.86 -14.24
N ALA A 187 -4.50 6.33 -13.01
CA ALA A 187 -5.57 6.79 -12.13
C ALA A 187 -6.56 7.73 -12.85
N LYS A 188 -6.07 8.85 -13.39
CA LYS A 188 -6.88 9.82 -14.15
C LYS A 188 -7.54 9.24 -15.39
N ARG A 189 -6.90 8.27 -16.03
CA ARG A 189 -7.45 7.61 -17.23
C ARG A 189 -8.58 6.64 -16.87
N LEU A 190 -8.51 5.98 -15.72
CA LEU A 190 -9.53 5.04 -15.23
C LEU A 190 -10.80 5.76 -14.76
N GLU A 191 -10.68 6.99 -14.22
CA GLU A 191 -11.83 7.88 -13.92
C GLU A 191 -12.65 8.22 -15.17
N GLY A 192 -12.03 8.23 -16.35
CA GLY A 192 -12.67 8.51 -17.64
C GLY A 192 -13.38 7.30 -18.27
N GLY A 193 -13.44 6.16 -17.59
CA GLY A 193 -14.02 4.92 -18.11
C GLY A 193 -13.23 4.36 -19.29
N THR A 194 -12.29 3.44 -19.03
CA THR A 194 -11.69 2.66 -20.10
C THR A 194 -12.31 1.28 -20.16
N ASN A 195 -13.02 1.00 -21.26
CA ASN A 195 -13.21 -0.34 -21.78
C ASN A 195 -11.82 -0.93 -22.11
N ALA A 196 -11.12 -1.43 -21.12
CA ALA A 196 -9.92 -2.24 -21.30
C ALA A 196 -10.34 -3.69 -21.09
N HIS A 197 -10.40 -4.41 -22.21
CA HIS A 197 -10.73 -5.84 -22.31
C HIS A 197 -9.80 -6.73 -21.47
#